data_AF-A0A7R9ZRR7-F1
#
_entry.id   AF-A0A7R9ZRR7-F1
#
_cell.length_a   1.000
_cell.length_b   1.000
_cell.length_c   1.000
_cell.angle_alpha   90.00
_cell.angle_beta   90.00
_cell.angle_gamma   90.00
#
_symmetry.space_group_name_H-M   'P 1'
#
loop_
_entity.id
_entity.type
_entity.pdbx_description
1 polymer ?
#
loop_
_entity_poly.entity_id
_entity_poly.type
_entity_poly.pdbx_seq_one_letter_code
_entity_poly.pdbx_strand_id
1 'polypeptide(L)'
;SSHHIPHQQTHSKTIFAFSHSSAAASTHRHLSQQAIMFRSRTLFRKFAPLGDRILVKRAPKEVQTAGGIYLPTDSTKDPNEGEIMAVGPGERDVTGALHAPTLKEGDKVLLPEYGGTKITVDDADMFLFRESDILGKFES
;
A
#
# COMPACT_ATOMS: atom_id res chain seq x y z
N SER A 1 -24.45 90.79 6.97
CA SER A 1 -23.82 91.49 5.83
C SER A 1 -22.87 90.53 5.15
N SER A 2 -22.89 90.46 3.80
CA SER A 2 -21.94 89.77 2.88
C SER A 2 -21.71 88.25 3.10
N HIS A 3 -22.31 87.34 2.32
CA HIS A 3 -21.96 86.92 0.95
C HIS A 3 -20.47 86.64 0.68
N HIS A 4 -20.08 85.35 0.63
CA HIS A 4 -19.15 84.83 -0.39
C HIS A 4 -19.23 83.28 -0.50
N ILE A 5 -19.46 82.81 -1.73
CA ILE A 5 -19.21 81.45 -2.26
C ILE A 5 -17.97 81.58 -3.20
N PRO A 6 -17.43 80.59 -3.96
CA PRO A 6 -17.33 79.12 -3.87
C PRO A 6 -15.90 78.57 -4.26
N HIS A 7 -15.83 77.24 -4.44
CA HIS A 7 -15.15 76.51 -5.55
C HIS A 7 -13.67 76.04 -5.44
N GLN A 8 -13.55 74.70 -5.46
CA GLN A 8 -12.57 73.78 -6.09
C GLN A 8 -11.12 74.21 -6.35
N GLN A 9 -10.19 73.34 -5.96
CA GLN A 9 -9.06 73.00 -6.83
C GLN A 9 -8.52 71.58 -6.58
N THR A 10 -8.53 70.79 -7.65
CA THR A 10 -7.84 69.51 -7.84
C THR A 10 -6.36 69.73 -8.21
N HIS A 11 -5.60 68.63 -8.19
CA HIS A 11 -4.21 68.43 -8.68
C HIS A 11 -3.10 68.74 -7.65
N SER A 12 -2.00 67.99 -7.51
CA SER A 12 -1.52 66.72 -8.06
C SER A 12 -0.12 66.45 -7.44
N LYS A 13 0.38 65.21 -7.59
CA LYS A 13 1.79 64.77 -7.59
C LYS A 13 2.47 64.41 -6.26
N THR A 14 2.91 63.15 -6.16
CA THR A 14 4.30 62.66 -6.02
C THR A 14 4.21 61.12 -5.92
N ILE A 15 4.39 60.31 -6.98
CA ILE A 15 5.59 59.86 -7.73
C ILE A 15 6.54 58.94 -6.93
N PHE A 16 6.97 57.84 -7.61
CA PHE A 16 8.07 56.87 -7.39
C PHE A 16 7.77 55.66 -6.49
N ALA A 17 8.15 54.41 -6.78
CA ALA A 17 8.68 53.65 -7.93
C ALA A 17 8.96 52.20 -7.46
N PHE A 18 9.44 51.34 -8.37
CA PHE A 18 9.91 49.94 -8.22
C PHE A 18 8.78 48.89 -8.26
N SER A 19 8.57 48.09 -9.31
CA SER A 19 9.50 47.35 -10.19
C SER A 19 10.54 46.55 -9.40
N HIS A 20 10.26 45.28 -9.10
CA HIS A 20 10.69 44.14 -9.93
C HIS A 20 10.02 42.85 -9.46
N SER A 21 9.74 42.01 -10.45
CA SER A 21 9.39 40.60 -10.35
C SER A 21 10.26 39.82 -9.36
N SER A 22 9.63 38.96 -8.55
CA SER A 22 10.26 37.74 -8.08
C SER A 22 9.20 36.64 -8.01
N ALA A 23 9.19 35.81 -9.04
CA ALA A 23 8.60 34.49 -8.98
C ALA A 23 9.43 33.64 -8.01
N ALA A 24 8.81 33.23 -6.90
CA ALA A 24 9.26 32.09 -6.11
C ALA A 24 8.15 31.05 -6.13
N ALA A 25 8.41 30.01 -6.92
CA ALA A 25 7.61 28.81 -7.05
C ALA A 25 7.53 28.03 -5.72
N SER A 26 6.57 27.09 -5.71
CA SER A 26 6.57 25.89 -4.88
C SER A 26 6.08 26.05 -3.43
N THR A 27 4.80 25.76 -3.23
CA THR A 27 4.43 24.82 -2.17
C THR A 27 3.24 24.00 -2.63
N HIS A 28 3.53 22.89 -3.31
CA HIS A 28 2.61 21.77 -3.41
C HIS A 28 2.14 21.38 -2.00
N ARG A 29 0.84 21.53 -1.69
CA ARG A 29 0.18 20.66 -0.72
C ARG A 29 -0.80 19.78 -1.48
N HIS A 30 -0.20 18.89 -2.25
CA HIS A 30 -0.83 17.73 -2.86
C HIS A 30 -0.53 16.53 -1.92
N LEU A 31 -1.56 15.72 -1.65
CA LEU A 31 -1.58 14.46 -0.86
C LEU A 31 -1.49 14.66 0.67
N SER A 32 -2.39 14.09 1.47
CA SER A 32 -2.46 12.63 1.68
C SER A 32 -3.78 12.10 2.27
N GLN A 33 -4.92 12.76 2.06
CA GLN A 33 -6.22 12.15 2.38
C GLN A 33 -6.80 11.44 1.15
N GLN A 34 -6.03 10.52 0.56
CA GLN A 34 -6.62 9.51 -0.31
C GLN A 34 -6.90 8.27 0.54
N ALA A 35 -8.14 8.24 1.03
CA ALA A 35 -8.95 7.06 1.28
C ALA A 35 -8.23 5.70 1.29
N ILE A 36 -7.90 5.19 2.48
CA ILE A 36 -7.87 3.73 2.71
C ILE A 36 -9.31 3.28 3.01
N MET A 37 -10.17 3.50 2.01
CA MET A 37 -11.51 2.95 1.89
C MET A 37 -11.71 2.63 0.41
N PHE A 38 -10.99 1.62 -0.09
CA PHE A 38 -11.31 0.95 -1.34
C PHE A 38 -10.81 -0.50 -1.25
N ARG A 39 -11.68 -1.42 -0.79
CA ARG A 39 -12.51 -2.27 -1.67
C ARG A 39 -11.71 -3.37 -2.39
N SER A 40 -11.09 -4.27 -1.63
CA SER A 40 -11.08 -5.71 -1.95
C SER A 40 -12.17 -6.38 -1.10
N ARG A 41 -13.41 -6.41 -1.63
CA ARG A 41 -14.45 -7.28 -1.09
C ARG A 41 -14.15 -8.71 -1.54
N THR A 42 -13.29 -9.45 -0.84
CA THR A 42 -13.04 -10.86 -1.19
C THR A 42 -12.83 -11.69 0.07
N LEU A 43 -13.95 -12.20 0.58
CA LEU A 43 -14.17 -13.39 1.44
C LEU A 43 -13.37 -13.58 2.74
N PHE A 44 -12.16 -13.06 2.94
CA PHE A 44 -11.36 -13.19 4.17
C PHE A 44 -11.77 -12.25 5.32
N ARG A 45 -12.98 -11.71 5.26
CA ARG A 45 -13.46 -10.63 6.15
C ARG A 45 -13.55 -11.00 7.63
N LYS A 46 -13.35 -12.25 8.01
CA LYS A 46 -13.36 -12.70 9.42
C LYS A 46 -11.99 -12.86 10.03
N PHE A 47 -10.91 -12.90 9.24
CA PHE A 47 -9.57 -13.13 9.76
C PHE A 47 -8.66 -11.94 9.43
N ALA A 48 -8.36 -11.15 10.45
CA ALA A 48 -7.43 -10.04 10.37
C ALA A 48 -6.11 -10.43 11.06
N PRO A 49 -5.02 -10.69 10.29
CA PRO A 49 -3.71 -10.96 10.87
C PRO A 49 -3.24 -9.81 11.77
N LEU A 50 -2.56 -10.12 12.87
CA LEU A 50 -2.04 -9.13 13.81
C LEU A 50 -0.53 -8.93 13.65
N GLY A 51 -0.07 -7.69 13.79
CA GLY A 51 1.34 -7.32 13.66
C GLY A 51 1.84 -7.51 12.23
N ASP A 52 3.02 -8.13 12.12
CA ASP A 52 3.76 -8.50 10.91
C ASP A 52 3.26 -9.78 10.22
N ARG A 53 2.10 -10.31 10.63
CA ARG A 53 1.60 -11.60 10.13
C ARG A 53 0.94 -11.46 8.77
N ILE A 54 1.17 -12.45 7.91
CA ILE A 54 0.66 -12.53 6.55
C ILE A 54 -0.06 -13.86 6.37
N LEU A 55 -1.29 -13.78 5.88
CA LEU A 55 -2.08 -14.95 5.53
C LEU A 55 -1.90 -15.29 4.06
N VAL A 56 -1.54 -16.53 3.78
CA VAL A 56 -1.22 -17.01 2.44
C VAL A 56 -2.01 -18.26 2.10
N LYS A 57 -2.49 -18.30 0.86
CA LYS A 57 -3.02 -19.51 0.22
C LYS A 57 -1.93 -20.12 -0.66
N ARG A 58 -1.53 -21.36 -0.37
CA ARG A 58 -0.56 -22.08 -1.23
C ARG A 58 -1.17 -22.40 -2.59
N ALA A 59 -0.37 -22.31 -3.65
CA ALA A 59 -0.80 -22.72 -4.98
C ALA A 59 -1.09 -24.25 -5.00
N PRO A 60 -2.14 -24.70 -5.71
CA PRO A 60 -2.40 -26.12 -5.87
C PRO A 60 -1.28 -26.78 -6.68
N LYS A 61 -0.86 -27.99 -6.28
CA LYS A 61 0.12 -28.77 -7.04
C LYS A 61 -0.49 -29.17 -8.39
N GLU A 62 0.14 -28.77 -9.49
CA GLU A 62 -0.27 -29.27 -10.81
C GLU A 62 0.07 -30.77 -10.91
N VAL A 63 -0.97 -31.59 -10.97
CA VAL A 63 -0.87 -33.03 -11.20
C VAL A 63 -1.24 -33.28 -12.66
N GLN A 64 -0.34 -32.98 -13.60
CA GLN A 64 -0.60 -33.29 -15.02
C GLN A 64 0.03 -34.61 -15.44
N THR A 65 -0.79 -35.62 -15.75
CA THR A 65 -0.50 -36.48 -16.91
C THR A 65 -1.77 -36.89 -17.63
N ALA A 66 -2.17 -36.11 -18.64
CA ALA A 66 -3.21 -36.49 -19.59
C ALA A 66 -2.66 -37.28 -20.81
N GLY A 67 -1.34 -37.50 -20.87
CA GLY A 67 -0.65 -38.22 -21.95
C GLY A 67 -0.07 -39.59 -21.57
N GLY A 68 -0.35 -40.09 -20.36
CA GLY A 68 -0.07 -41.47 -19.97
C GLY A 68 1.39 -41.86 -19.69
N ILE A 69 2.37 -40.97 -19.84
CA ILE A 69 3.75 -41.21 -19.38
C ILE A 69 4.17 -40.10 -18.42
N TYR A 70 4.16 -40.42 -17.13
CA TYR A 70 4.71 -39.62 -16.04
C TYR A 70 5.97 -40.33 -15.56
N LEU A 71 7.15 -39.75 -15.77
CA LEU A 71 8.38 -40.30 -15.20
C LEU A 71 8.57 -39.67 -13.80
N PRO A 72 8.52 -40.46 -12.71
CA PRO A 72 8.72 -39.93 -11.38
C PRO A 72 10.23 -39.82 -11.17
N THR A 73 10.77 -38.62 -11.33
CA THR A 73 12.00 -38.27 -10.62
C THR A 73 11.59 -37.37 -9.47
N ASP A 74 12.02 -37.72 -8.27
CA ASP A 74 11.81 -37.05 -6.99
C ASP A 74 12.25 -35.55 -6.94
N SER A 75 11.80 -34.70 -7.86
CA SER A 75 12.38 -33.36 -8.05
C SER A 75 11.44 -32.29 -8.61
N THR A 76 10.14 -32.56 -8.74
CA THR A 76 9.18 -31.46 -8.81
C THR A 76 8.89 -31.03 -7.36
N LYS A 77 9.84 -30.28 -6.80
CA LYS A 77 9.64 -29.54 -5.54
C LYS A 77 8.25 -28.91 -5.62
N ASP A 78 7.40 -29.16 -4.63
CA ASP A 78 6.15 -28.41 -4.53
C ASP A 78 6.51 -26.94 -4.73
N PRO A 79 5.89 -26.22 -5.68
CA PRO A 79 6.13 -24.81 -5.78
C PRO A 79 5.71 -24.27 -4.41
N ASN A 80 6.69 -23.89 -3.59
CA ASN A 80 6.46 -23.23 -2.31
C ASN A 80 6.03 -21.81 -2.61
N GLU A 81 5.07 -21.65 -3.50
CA GLU A 81 4.54 -20.39 -3.96
C GLU A 81 3.15 -20.25 -3.36
N GLY A 82 2.81 -19.01 -3.04
CA GLY A 82 1.51 -18.70 -2.50
C GLY A 82 1.06 -17.31 -2.91
N GLU A 83 -0.24 -17.12 -2.80
CA GLU A 83 -0.89 -15.82 -3.01
C GLU A 83 -1.29 -15.26 -1.65
N ILE A 84 -0.97 -13.98 -1.42
CA ILE A 84 -1.29 -13.29 -0.18
C ILE A 84 -2.79 -12.98 -0.14
N MET A 85 -3.47 -13.47 0.88
CA MET A 85 -4.91 -13.27 1.08
C MET A 85 -5.21 -12.13 2.04
N ALA A 86 -4.36 -11.90 3.05
CA ALA A 86 -4.48 -10.81 4.00
C ALA A 86 -3.12 -10.45 4.59
N VAL A 87 -2.92 -9.17 4.90
CA VAL A 87 -1.69 -8.65 5.53
C VAL A 87 -2.07 -7.95 6.83
N GLY A 88 -1.27 -8.18 7.88
CA GLY A 88 -1.40 -7.45 9.13
C GLY A 88 -1.01 -5.98 8.99
N PRO A 89 -1.28 -5.15 10.00
CA PRO A 89 -0.95 -3.72 9.97
C PRO A 89 0.56 -3.42 9.94
N GLY A 90 1.41 -4.42 10.22
CA GLY A 90 2.86 -4.31 10.26
C GLY A 90 3.45 -4.35 11.67
N GLU A 91 4.78 -4.35 11.75
CA GLU A 91 5.52 -4.43 13.01
C GLU A 91 5.49 -3.09 13.77
N ARG A 92 5.49 -3.15 15.10
CA ARG A 92 5.59 -1.95 15.95
C ARG A 92 6.96 -1.89 16.60
N ASP A 93 7.60 -0.74 16.48
CA ASP A 93 8.85 -0.45 17.17
C ASP A 93 8.67 -0.28 18.68
N VAL A 94 9.80 -0.25 19.38
CA VAL A 94 9.90 0.13 20.80
C VAL A 94 9.35 1.53 21.10
N THR A 95 9.28 2.40 20.10
CA THR A 95 8.71 3.75 20.19
C THR A 95 7.19 3.78 19.95
N GLY A 96 6.60 2.66 19.54
CA GLY A 96 5.19 2.55 19.17
C GLY A 96 4.88 2.97 17.72
N ALA A 97 5.88 3.37 16.95
CA ALA A 97 5.71 3.62 15.51
C ALA A 97 5.38 2.32 14.77
N LEU A 98 4.45 2.41 13.81
CA LEU A 98 4.04 1.27 12.98
C LEU A 98 4.83 1.28 11.67
N HIS A 99 5.55 0.19 11.39
CA HIS A 99 6.19 -0.05 10.11
C HIS A 99 5.24 -0.76 9.18
N ALA A 100 4.91 -0.12 8.07
CA ALA A 100 4.02 -0.70 7.08
C ALA A 100 4.68 -1.92 6.42
N PRO A 101 3.91 -2.98 6.16
CA PRO A 101 4.41 -4.15 5.43
C PRO A 101 4.75 -3.79 3.98
N THR A 102 5.77 -4.46 3.45
CA THR A 102 6.26 -4.35 2.07
C THR A 102 5.38 -5.13 1.10
N LEU A 103 4.70 -6.16 1.60
CA LEU A 103 3.83 -7.07 0.86
C LEU A 103 2.37 -6.62 0.90
N LYS A 104 1.63 -6.90 -0.18
CA LYS A 104 0.21 -6.53 -0.33
C LYS A 104 -0.66 -7.74 -0.64
N GLU A 105 -1.96 -7.60 -0.38
CA GLU A 105 -2.96 -8.58 -0.81
C GLU A 105 -2.90 -8.80 -2.33
N GLY A 106 -2.94 -10.06 -2.76
CA GLY A 106 -2.84 -10.47 -4.16
C GLY A 106 -1.41 -10.63 -4.68
N ASP A 107 -0.38 -10.25 -3.92
CA ASP A 107 1.00 -10.50 -4.32
C ASP A 107 1.29 -12.02 -4.35
N LYS A 108 2.05 -12.46 -5.35
CA LYS A 108 2.60 -13.81 -5.43
C LYS A 108 3.96 -13.84 -4.74
N VAL A 109 4.14 -14.77 -3.83
CA VAL A 109 5.35 -14.86 -3.01
C VAL A 109 5.91 -16.27 -2.96
N LEU A 110 7.23 -16.35 -2.76
CA LEU A 110 7.94 -17.56 -2.44
C LEU A 110 7.95 -17.75 -0.91
N LEU A 111 7.38 -18.86 -0.47
CA LEU A 111 7.30 -19.32 0.90
C LEU A 111 8.51 -20.20 1.25
N PRO A 112 8.91 -20.21 2.53
CA PRO A 112 9.90 -21.17 3.01
C PRO A 112 9.33 -22.60 2.95
N GLU A 113 10.23 -23.59 2.86
CA GLU A 113 9.86 -25.02 2.86
C GLU A 113 9.13 -25.42 4.15
N TYR A 114 9.53 -24.80 5.26
CA TYR A 114 9.03 -25.09 6.60
C TYR A 114 8.55 -23.81 7.29
N GLY A 115 7.75 -24.00 8.32
CA GLY A 115 7.16 -22.91 9.09
C GLY A 115 5.76 -22.56 8.59
N GLY A 116 5.26 -21.45 9.11
CA GLY A 116 3.88 -21.07 8.97
C GLY A 116 2.94 -21.89 9.86
N THR A 117 1.93 -21.24 10.40
CA THR A 117 0.87 -21.91 11.17
C THR A 117 -0.29 -22.22 10.24
N LYS A 118 -0.67 -23.51 10.15
CA LYS A 118 -1.87 -23.90 9.39
C LYS A 118 -3.11 -23.38 10.12
N ILE A 119 -3.96 -22.64 9.40
CA ILE A 119 -5.26 -22.19 9.89
C ILE A 119 -6.33 -22.54 8.85
N THR A 120 -7.51 -22.95 9.32
CA THR A 120 -8.67 -23.18 8.46
C THR A 120 -9.60 -21.99 8.61
N VAL A 121 -9.87 -21.28 7.53
CA VAL A 121 -10.75 -20.11 7.51
C VAL A 121 -11.75 -20.28 6.38
N ASP A 122 -13.05 -20.18 6.69
CA ASP A 122 -14.14 -20.39 5.75
C ASP A 122 -13.96 -21.68 4.90
N ASP A 123 -13.63 -22.79 5.59
CA ASP A 123 -13.41 -24.14 5.05
C ASP A 123 -12.24 -24.27 4.06
N ALA A 124 -11.37 -23.26 3.98
CA ALA A 124 -10.14 -23.32 3.21
C ALA A 124 -8.91 -23.41 4.13
N ASP A 125 -8.01 -24.35 3.79
CA ASP A 125 -6.72 -24.47 4.44
C ASP A 125 -5.77 -23.36 3.97
N MET A 126 -5.25 -22.61 4.94
CA MET A 126 -4.34 -21.51 4.73
C MET A 126 -3.17 -21.56 5.70
N PHE A 127 -2.16 -20.74 5.43
CA PHE A 127 -0.96 -20.68 6.24
C PHE A 127 -0.69 -19.24 6.65
N LEU A 128 -0.43 -19.07 7.94
CA LEU A 128 -0.06 -17.80 8.53
C LEU A 128 1.45 -17.75 8.72
N PHE A 129 2.11 -16.81 8.07
CA PHE A 129 3.55 -16.56 8.17
C PHE A 129 3.82 -15.20 8.80
N ARG A 130 5.07 -14.94 9.18
CA ARG A 130 5.56 -13.57 9.38
C ARG A 130 6.04 -13.02 8.04
N GLU A 131 5.97 -11.71 7.89
CA GLU A 131 6.57 -11.02 6.74
C GLU A 131 8.05 -11.36 6.56
N SER A 132 8.80 -11.44 7.67
CA SER A 132 10.24 -11.78 7.67
C SER A 132 10.56 -13.18 7.15
N ASP A 133 9.60 -14.10 7.18
CA ASP A 133 9.81 -15.49 6.77
C ASP A 133 9.61 -15.67 5.27
N ILE A 134 8.97 -14.70 4.60
CA ILE A 134 8.71 -14.74 3.17
C ILE A 134 10.03 -14.52 2.41
N LEU A 135 10.36 -15.44 1.51
CA LEU A 135 11.67 -15.47 0.85
C LEU A 135 11.78 -14.46 -0.31
N GLY A 136 10.65 -14.13 -0.93
CA GLY A 136 10.64 -13.17 -2.03
C GLY A 136 9.24 -12.96 -2.60
N LYS A 137 9.08 -11.85 -3.33
CA LYS A 137 7.89 -11.53 -4.11
C LYS A 137 8.22 -11.69 -5.59
N PHE A 138 7.33 -12.32 -6.35
CA PHE A 138 7.44 -12.36 -7.79
C PHE A 138 7.00 -11.02 -8.37
N GLU A 139 7.86 -10.38 -9.15
CA GLU A 139 7.50 -9.21 -9.96
C GLU A 139 6.92 -9.71 -11.29
N SER A 140 5.81 -9.11 -11.73
CA SER A 140 5.22 -9.33 -13.06
C SER A 140 5.34 -8.07 -13.90
#